data_AF-A0A971TSW3-F1
#
_entry.id   AF-A0A971TSW3-F1
#
_cell.length_a   1.000
_cell.length_b   1.000
_cell.length_c   1.000
_cell.angle_alpha   90.00
_cell.angle_beta   90.00
_cell.angle_gamma   90.00
#
_symmetry.space_group_name_H-M   'P 1'
#
loop_
_entity.id
_entity.type
_entity.pdbx_description
1 polymer ?
#
loop_
_entity_poly.entity_id
_entity_poly.type
_entity_poly.pdbx_seq_one_letter_code
_entity_poly.pdbx_strand_id
1 'polypeptide(L)'
;MFSILFFWFLYAVVDARLIFQARDKLFLLNLYYFTDFIGEPGLLLEWVDGLLVQLCYAGWPGALLLSVILWSLLASTNHFMNKVAGGRRFGTWIIPGVVLMGLYADYYTHTSILVGTALAMTAANGWIQAGKWPRGAHFLLFSALALALYYVAGSEALCCFSACCLISEALIEKRLRIAGGMLLVAVLIKFGVDVALRLFDPATDHFLLPAKEEFLSTKTGLQSAVLLYAYFPVCAGIVAAGRLFAPRFFNSMSTGKKGLIINSALGVAALVAALGTGLHALNRETKTLLLVDYCAEHRLWKEVLDNAATLSVEVYDQCSYANHNVNRALYYRGELPSRMLSFRQNSRWLLASYNQLDGEYRLIRIPCDFCIDVGRVNEAEHLALEMVEKWPSGAALKRMAWIKMIKNQPEAAKVYLKNLTDDLVWRKWARNWLQRLNQDPSLSNDFEIQEIRQLMIDEDDLIKTVTFPDLGKPSINFSAGLRSQLEHNNRNRMAFEYLMTQYLLTGNLWAVASLFPLLDQFSYEDAPLYEEAILIFGITQPDAMTITPAGEVYFGNHQINPRTIERFMRVKTIVTHFGGFTPQAAAQTAKEFPGSYFEYYIGVEAGGARE
;
A
#
# COMPACT_ATOMS: atom_id res chain seq x y z
N MET A 1 2.74 -10.20 28.60
CA MET A 1 3.98 -10.46 27.83
C MET A 1 3.70 -10.59 26.35
N PHE A 2 2.84 -11.51 25.89
CA PHE A 2 2.51 -11.64 24.46
C PHE A 2 1.99 -10.35 23.80
N SER A 3 1.01 -9.68 24.40
CA SER A 3 0.48 -8.43 23.84
C SER A 3 1.51 -7.30 23.81
N ILE A 4 2.50 -7.32 24.70
CA ILE A 4 3.63 -6.37 24.68
C ILE A 4 4.57 -6.72 23.52
N LEU A 5 4.85 -8.01 23.30
CA LEU A 5 5.60 -8.47 22.14
C LEU A 5 4.90 -8.10 20.83
N PHE A 6 3.58 -8.29 20.76
CA PHE A 6 2.77 -7.90 19.61
C PHE A 6 2.81 -6.39 19.36
N PHE A 7 2.71 -5.57 20.42
CA PHE A 7 2.89 -4.12 20.32
C PHE A 7 4.25 -3.77 19.72
N TRP A 8 5.33 -4.34 20.26
CA TRP A 8 6.69 -4.10 19.75
C TRP A 8 6.86 -4.59 18.32
N PHE A 9 6.25 -5.73 17.97
CA PHE A 9 6.26 -6.25 16.61
C PHE A 9 5.57 -5.28 15.65
N LEU A 10 4.35 -4.82 15.97
CA LEU A 10 3.64 -3.85 15.13
C LEU A 10 4.35 -2.50 15.06
N TYR A 11 4.94 -2.03 16.16
CA TYR A 11 5.60 -0.73 16.23
C TYR A 11 6.98 -0.71 15.56
N ALA A 12 7.84 -1.68 15.86
CA ALA A 12 9.24 -1.67 15.45
C ALA A 12 9.56 -2.59 14.25
N VAL A 13 8.83 -3.71 14.10
CA VAL A 13 9.13 -4.70 13.04
C VAL A 13 8.27 -4.45 11.82
N VAL A 14 6.95 -4.32 11.98
CA VAL A 14 6.00 -4.03 10.90
C VAL A 14 6.02 -2.55 10.56
N ASP A 15 6.04 -1.68 11.58
CA ASP A 15 5.71 -0.25 11.48
C ASP A 15 4.25 -0.04 11.09
N ALA A 16 3.41 0.24 12.09
CA ALA A 16 1.98 0.41 11.91
C ALA A 16 1.61 1.49 10.86
N ARG A 17 2.47 2.49 10.63
CA ARG A 17 2.23 3.51 9.59
C ARG A 17 2.12 2.90 8.20
N LEU A 18 2.83 1.80 7.95
CA LEU A 18 2.78 1.10 6.67
C LEU A 18 1.47 0.32 6.49
N ILE A 19 0.79 -0.07 7.58
CA ILE A 19 -0.57 -0.63 7.50
C ILE A 19 -1.54 0.45 7.00
N PHE A 20 -1.39 1.69 7.47
CA PHE A 20 -2.15 2.82 6.93
C PHE A 20 -1.78 3.08 5.46
N GLN A 21 -0.49 3.13 5.12
CA GLN A 21 -0.03 3.33 3.73
C GLN A 21 -0.56 2.25 2.77
N ALA A 22 -0.66 1.00 3.23
CA ALA A 22 -1.15 -0.11 2.43
C ALA A 22 -2.68 -0.08 2.23
N ARG A 23 -3.43 0.47 3.21
CA ARG A 23 -4.88 0.29 3.33
C ARG A 23 -5.67 1.59 3.50
N ASP A 24 -5.11 2.75 3.15
CA ASP A 24 -5.81 4.03 3.32
C ASP A 24 -7.17 3.99 2.61
N LYS A 25 -8.22 4.28 3.37
CA LYS A 25 -9.62 4.30 2.93
C LYS A 25 -10.30 5.48 3.59
N LEU A 26 -11.29 6.05 2.92
CA LEU A 26 -12.04 7.18 3.43
C LEU A 26 -12.69 6.81 4.76
N PHE A 27 -12.56 7.68 5.77
CA PHE A 27 -13.21 7.48 7.05
C PHE A 27 -13.63 8.83 7.64
N LEU A 28 -14.93 9.06 7.73
CA LEU A 28 -15.49 10.32 8.19
C LEU A 28 -16.21 10.17 9.54
N LEU A 29 -15.94 11.07 10.49
CA LEU A 29 -16.57 11.11 11.80
C LEU A 29 -17.90 11.88 11.80
N ASN A 30 -18.76 11.65 10.81
CA ASN A 30 -20.09 12.25 10.76
C ASN A 30 -21.20 11.19 10.68
N LEU A 31 -22.40 11.59 11.09
CA LEU A 31 -23.55 10.68 11.18
C LEU A 31 -24.01 10.17 9.81
N TYR A 32 -23.88 10.98 8.76
CA TYR A 32 -24.27 10.60 7.40
C TYR A 32 -23.40 9.46 6.87
N TYR A 33 -22.08 9.54 7.06
CA TYR A 33 -21.17 8.46 6.73
C TYR A 33 -21.43 7.22 7.60
N PHE A 34 -21.71 7.41 8.89
CA PHE A 34 -21.99 6.29 9.79
C PHE A 34 -23.27 5.52 9.43
N THR A 35 -24.30 6.17 8.88
CA THR A 35 -25.55 5.48 8.51
C THR A 35 -25.36 4.41 7.43
N ASP A 36 -24.34 4.55 6.57
CA ASP A 36 -24.02 3.55 5.55
C ASP A 36 -23.58 2.20 6.17
N PHE A 37 -23.15 2.19 7.44
CA PHE A 37 -22.66 0.99 8.13
C PHE A 37 -23.68 0.35 9.08
N ILE A 38 -24.86 0.93 9.22
CA ILE A 38 -25.93 0.43 10.11
C ILE A 38 -26.92 -0.46 9.34
N GLY A 39 -27.01 -0.30 8.02
CA GLY A 39 -28.02 -0.95 7.18
C GLY A 39 -27.85 -2.47 7.07
N GLU A 40 -26.62 -2.97 7.00
CA GLU A 40 -26.35 -4.38 6.75
C GLU A 40 -25.52 -5.08 7.85
N PRO A 41 -25.76 -6.38 8.10
CA PRO A 41 -25.00 -7.18 9.04
C PRO A 41 -23.51 -7.22 8.70
N GLY A 42 -22.65 -6.89 9.67
CA GLY A 42 -21.20 -6.93 9.55
C GLY A 42 -20.54 -5.61 9.16
N LEU A 43 -21.27 -4.65 8.57
CA LEU A 43 -20.69 -3.36 8.17
C LEU A 43 -20.22 -2.52 9.36
N LEU A 44 -20.83 -2.66 10.54
CA LEU A 44 -20.32 -2.01 11.75
C LEU A 44 -18.88 -2.44 12.09
N LEU A 45 -18.52 -3.70 11.80
CA LEU A 45 -17.16 -4.18 11.98
C LEU A 45 -16.20 -3.59 10.95
N GLU A 46 -16.67 -3.35 9.72
CA GLU A 46 -15.90 -2.64 8.68
C GLU A 46 -15.66 -1.18 9.06
N TRP A 47 -16.66 -0.52 9.65
CA TRP A 47 -16.49 0.82 10.19
C TRP A 47 -15.43 0.86 11.29
N VAL A 48 -15.43 -0.12 12.20
CA VAL A 48 -14.38 -0.27 13.23
C VAL A 48 -13.02 -0.54 12.60
N ASP A 49 -12.95 -1.35 11.55
CA ASP A 49 -11.70 -1.58 10.80
C ASP A 49 -11.15 -0.29 10.20
N GLY A 50 -11.99 0.50 9.55
CA GLY A 50 -11.61 1.83 9.04
C GLY A 50 -11.06 2.74 10.14
N LEU A 51 -11.73 2.84 11.28
CA LEU A 51 -11.28 3.62 12.43
C LEU A 51 -9.90 3.15 12.94
N LEU A 52 -9.68 1.85 13.04
CA LEU A 52 -8.42 1.27 13.51
C LEU A 52 -7.27 1.55 12.53
N VAL A 53 -7.53 1.45 11.22
CA VAL A 53 -6.55 1.80 10.19
C VAL A 53 -6.17 3.27 10.28
N GLN A 54 -7.12 4.19 10.48
CA GLN A 54 -6.82 5.62 10.65
C GLN A 54 -5.89 5.90 11.84
N LEU A 55 -6.02 5.15 12.94
CA LEU A 55 -5.13 5.28 14.11
C LEU A 55 -3.70 4.79 13.83
N CYS A 56 -3.53 3.90 12.86
CA CYS A 56 -2.22 3.44 12.41
C CYS A 56 -1.41 4.54 11.70
N TYR A 57 -2.05 5.60 11.19
CA TYR A 57 -1.34 6.78 10.64
C TYR A 57 -0.34 7.39 11.62
N ALA A 58 -0.69 7.44 12.91
CA ALA A 58 0.20 7.96 13.96
C ALA A 58 1.25 6.95 14.44
N GLY A 59 1.23 5.72 13.94
CA GLY A 59 2.14 4.63 14.34
C GLY A 59 1.75 4.00 15.68
N TRP A 60 2.31 4.52 16.79
CA TRP A 60 2.19 3.87 18.10
C TRP A 60 0.75 3.75 18.66
N PRO A 61 -0.19 4.71 18.44
CA PRO A 61 -1.54 4.58 18.98
C PRO A 61 -2.29 3.41 18.35
N GLY A 62 -2.18 3.23 17.03
CA GLY A 62 -2.74 2.08 16.32
C GLY A 62 -2.15 0.76 16.83
N ALA A 63 -0.82 0.67 16.92
CA ALA A 63 -0.14 -0.52 17.44
C ALA A 63 -0.60 -0.88 18.87
N LEU A 64 -0.80 0.14 19.72
CA LEU A 64 -1.24 -0.06 21.10
C LEU A 64 -2.67 -0.61 21.15
N LEU A 65 -3.58 0.01 20.41
CA LEU A 65 -4.98 -0.39 20.42
C LEU A 65 -5.18 -1.81 19.85
N LEU A 66 -4.52 -2.14 18.74
CA LEU A 66 -4.53 -3.50 18.18
C LEU A 66 -3.99 -4.53 19.20
N SER A 67 -2.96 -4.17 19.98
CA SER A 67 -2.42 -5.01 21.03
C SER A 67 -3.37 -5.23 22.21
N VAL A 68 -4.17 -4.21 22.56
CA VAL A 68 -5.21 -4.32 23.59
C VAL A 68 -6.34 -5.23 23.13
N ILE A 69 -6.76 -5.13 21.85
CA ILE A 69 -7.78 -6.02 21.27
C ILE A 69 -7.26 -7.46 21.20
N LEU A 70 -6.00 -7.67 20.81
CA LEU A 70 -5.39 -8.98 20.87
C LEU A 70 -5.34 -9.53 22.29
N TRP A 71 -5.00 -8.69 23.28
CA TRP A 71 -5.01 -9.10 24.67
C TRP A 71 -6.40 -9.58 25.10
N SER A 72 -7.47 -8.87 24.73
CA SER A 72 -8.85 -9.27 25.07
C SER A 72 -9.24 -10.60 24.39
N LEU A 73 -8.82 -10.83 23.14
CA LEU A 73 -8.98 -12.10 22.45
C LEU A 73 -8.28 -13.25 23.18
N LEU A 74 -7.00 -13.08 23.51
CA LEU A 74 -6.19 -14.10 24.17
C LEU A 74 -6.70 -14.41 25.59
N ALA A 75 -7.08 -13.37 26.34
CA ALA A 75 -7.68 -13.51 27.66
C ALA A 75 -9.02 -14.26 27.59
N SER A 76 -9.88 -13.90 26.62
CA SER A 76 -11.15 -14.55 26.36
C SER A 76 -10.96 -16.02 25.96
N THR A 77 -10.00 -16.30 25.09
CA THR A 77 -9.68 -17.66 24.65
C THR A 77 -9.21 -18.51 25.82
N ASN A 78 -8.29 -18.01 26.63
CA ASN A 78 -7.81 -18.71 27.82
C ASN A 78 -8.95 -18.99 28.81
N HIS A 79 -9.83 -18.02 29.05
CA HIS A 79 -10.99 -18.22 29.94
C HIS A 79 -11.92 -19.33 29.42
N PHE A 80 -12.32 -19.23 28.15
CA PHE A 80 -13.20 -20.17 27.50
C PHE A 80 -12.63 -21.60 27.55
N MET A 81 -11.38 -21.76 27.12
CA MET A 81 -10.70 -23.05 27.06
C MET A 81 -10.53 -23.67 28.44
N ASN A 82 -10.18 -22.89 29.47
CA ASN A 82 -10.07 -23.40 30.83
C ASN A 82 -11.42 -23.82 31.41
N LYS A 83 -12.51 -23.11 31.08
CA LYS A 83 -13.87 -23.50 31.48
C LYS A 83 -14.31 -24.81 30.81
N VAL A 84 -14.16 -24.88 29.49
CA VAL A 84 -14.41 -26.09 28.68
C VAL A 84 -13.55 -27.27 29.17
N ALA A 85 -12.29 -27.02 29.55
CA ALA A 85 -11.39 -28.02 30.12
C ALA A 85 -11.61 -28.31 31.61
N GLY A 86 -12.50 -27.58 32.30
CA GLY A 86 -12.92 -27.85 33.69
C GLY A 86 -11.87 -27.43 34.72
N GLY A 87 -11.30 -26.23 34.53
CA GLY A 87 -10.27 -25.65 35.37
C GLY A 87 -8.85 -26.14 35.05
N ARG A 88 -8.69 -27.11 34.14
CA ARG A 88 -7.38 -27.53 33.62
C ARG A 88 -6.82 -26.45 32.70
N ARG A 89 -5.53 -26.15 32.83
CA ARG A 89 -4.86 -25.14 32.02
C ARG A 89 -4.51 -25.70 30.65
N PHE A 90 -5.20 -25.21 29.62
CA PHE A 90 -4.99 -25.62 28.24
C PHE A 90 -4.11 -24.59 27.52
N GLY A 91 -2.86 -24.92 27.22
CA GLY A 91 -1.83 -23.97 26.76
C GLY A 91 -1.98 -23.44 25.33
N THR A 92 -3.02 -23.84 24.58
CA THR A 92 -3.16 -23.46 23.16
C THR A 92 -3.73 -22.06 22.95
N TRP A 93 -4.13 -21.34 24.01
CA TRP A 93 -4.73 -20.00 23.90
C TRP A 93 -3.83 -18.95 23.22
N ILE A 94 -2.51 -19.20 23.10
CA ILE A 94 -1.55 -18.29 22.45
C ILE A 94 -1.55 -18.43 20.91
N ILE A 95 -1.98 -19.57 20.36
CA ILE A 95 -1.91 -19.87 18.91
C ILE A 95 -2.60 -18.80 18.05
N PRO A 96 -3.81 -18.28 18.38
CA PRO A 96 -4.42 -17.19 17.62
C PRO A 96 -3.53 -15.96 17.50
N GLY A 97 -2.78 -15.63 18.55
CA GLY A 97 -1.84 -14.51 18.54
C GLY A 97 -0.64 -14.75 17.62
N VAL A 98 -0.13 -15.98 17.55
CA VAL A 98 0.95 -16.39 16.63
C VAL A 98 0.48 -16.22 15.18
N VAL A 99 -0.73 -16.71 14.88
CA VAL A 99 -1.34 -16.59 13.54
C VAL A 99 -1.52 -15.12 13.19
N LEU A 100 -2.09 -14.32 14.08
CA LEU A 100 -2.29 -12.88 13.87
C LEU A 100 -0.96 -12.14 13.65
N MET A 101 0.13 -12.49 14.35
CA MET A 101 1.46 -11.92 14.05
C MET A 101 1.89 -12.20 12.61
N GLY A 102 1.67 -13.41 12.11
CA GLY A 102 1.95 -13.74 10.71
C GLY A 102 1.08 -12.96 9.74
N LEU A 103 -0.21 -12.78 10.04
CA LEU A 103 -1.14 -12.05 9.17
C LEU A 103 -0.85 -10.56 9.08
N TYR A 104 -0.54 -9.91 10.20
CA TYR A 104 -0.18 -8.49 10.19
C TYR A 104 1.18 -8.22 9.55
N ALA A 105 2.00 -9.26 9.31
CA ALA A 105 3.27 -9.14 8.60
C ALA A 105 3.09 -8.91 7.08
N ASP A 106 1.87 -9.11 6.56
CA ASP A 106 1.49 -8.92 5.15
C ASP A 106 0.93 -7.51 4.84
N TYR A 107 0.73 -6.65 5.85
CA TYR A 107 0.20 -5.28 5.74
C TYR A 107 -1.25 -5.12 5.24
N TYR A 108 -1.76 -6.04 4.43
CA TYR A 108 -3.10 -5.98 3.83
C TYR A 108 -4.21 -6.63 4.69
N THR A 109 -3.84 -7.33 5.77
CA THR A 109 -4.80 -7.99 6.66
C THR A 109 -5.79 -6.99 7.25
N HIS A 110 -7.09 -7.28 7.08
CA HIS A 110 -8.17 -6.52 7.70
C HIS A 110 -8.18 -6.69 9.22
N THR A 111 -8.26 -5.57 9.94
CA THR A 111 -8.34 -5.56 11.41
C THR A 111 -9.68 -6.08 11.93
N SER A 112 -10.70 -6.12 11.06
CA SER A 112 -12.00 -6.76 11.30
C SER A 112 -11.84 -8.23 11.74
N ILE A 113 -10.85 -8.97 11.22
CA ILE A 113 -10.59 -10.36 11.63
C ILE A 113 -10.22 -10.43 13.12
N LEU A 114 -9.34 -9.54 13.58
CA LEU A 114 -8.92 -9.46 14.97
C LEU A 114 -10.09 -9.06 15.88
N VAL A 115 -10.85 -8.04 15.49
CA VAL A 115 -11.98 -7.52 16.29
C VAL A 115 -13.13 -8.54 16.33
N GLY A 116 -13.51 -9.11 15.18
CA GLY A 116 -14.61 -10.06 15.08
C GLY A 116 -14.34 -11.36 15.84
N THR A 117 -13.11 -11.90 15.78
CA THR A 117 -12.72 -13.04 16.62
C THR A 117 -12.72 -12.70 18.11
N ALA A 118 -12.26 -11.51 18.49
CA ALA A 118 -12.30 -11.04 19.88
C ALA A 118 -13.75 -10.93 20.40
N LEU A 119 -14.66 -10.37 19.59
CA LEU A 119 -16.09 -10.26 19.90
C LEU A 119 -16.75 -11.64 20.04
N ALA A 120 -16.52 -12.54 19.09
CA ALA A 120 -17.06 -13.91 19.12
C ALA A 120 -16.63 -14.67 20.40
N MET A 121 -15.35 -14.57 20.77
CA MET A 121 -14.83 -15.23 21.97
C MET A 121 -15.30 -14.56 23.27
N THR A 122 -15.46 -13.24 23.27
CA THR A 122 -16.02 -12.52 24.42
C THR A 122 -17.48 -12.93 24.65
N ALA A 123 -18.29 -13.02 23.59
CA ALA A 123 -19.66 -13.50 23.65
C ALA A 123 -19.74 -14.97 24.12
N ALA A 124 -18.85 -15.84 23.63
CA ALA A 124 -18.77 -17.24 24.06
C ALA A 124 -18.47 -17.36 25.56
N ASN A 125 -17.66 -16.45 26.12
CA ASN A 125 -17.46 -16.38 27.56
C ASN A 125 -18.67 -15.85 28.32
N GLY A 126 -19.38 -14.86 27.76
CA GLY A 126 -20.65 -14.40 28.32
C GLY A 126 -21.65 -15.55 28.43
N TRP A 127 -21.75 -16.37 27.39
CA TRP A 127 -22.55 -17.59 27.35
C TRP A 127 -22.20 -18.57 28.48
N ILE A 128 -20.92 -18.94 28.60
CA ILE A 128 -20.46 -19.91 29.61
C ILE A 128 -20.69 -19.39 31.03
N GLN A 129 -20.46 -18.10 31.28
CA GLN A 129 -20.65 -17.51 32.60
C GLN A 129 -22.12 -17.53 33.04
N ALA A 130 -23.04 -17.41 32.09
CA ALA A 130 -24.48 -17.50 32.33
C ALA A 130 -25.01 -18.93 32.52
N GLY A 131 -24.16 -19.97 32.54
CA GLY A 131 -24.58 -21.38 32.61
C GLY A 131 -25.41 -21.78 33.85
N LYS A 132 -25.48 -20.92 34.88
CA LYS A 132 -26.33 -21.10 36.07
C LYS A 132 -27.72 -20.50 35.93
N TRP A 133 -27.98 -19.76 34.86
CA TRP A 133 -29.26 -19.09 34.65
C TRP A 133 -30.38 -20.08 34.35
N PRO A 134 -31.65 -19.72 34.61
CA PRO A 134 -32.80 -20.50 34.19
C PRO A 134 -32.75 -20.78 32.68
N ARG A 135 -33.17 -21.98 32.26
CA ARG A 135 -33.03 -22.45 30.87
C ARG A 135 -33.59 -21.47 29.83
N GLY A 136 -34.74 -20.86 30.10
CA GLY A 136 -35.33 -19.86 29.21
C GLY A 136 -34.48 -18.59 29.09
N ALA A 137 -34.03 -18.04 30.21
CA ALA A 137 -33.15 -16.87 30.24
C ALA A 137 -31.79 -17.15 29.59
N HIS A 138 -31.25 -18.35 29.79
CA HIS A 138 -30.02 -18.80 29.14
C HIS A 138 -30.24 -18.86 27.62
N PHE A 139 -31.27 -19.55 27.12
CA PHE A 139 -31.56 -19.59 25.67
C PHE A 139 -31.84 -18.21 25.03
N LEU A 140 -32.51 -17.32 25.76
CA LEU A 140 -32.72 -15.94 25.33
C LEU A 140 -31.40 -15.17 25.20
N LEU A 141 -30.45 -15.37 26.14
CA LEU A 141 -29.11 -14.80 26.05
C LEU A 141 -28.36 -15.29 24.80
N PHE A 142 -28.46 -16.59 24.45
CA PHE A 142 -27.86 -17.11 23.21
C PHE A 142 -28.42 -16.38 22.00
N SER A 143 -29.74 -16.29 21.92
CA SER A 143 -30.45 -15.69 20.79
C SER A 143 -30.10 -14.21 20.65
N ALA A 144 -30.05 -13.47 21.76
CA ALA A 144 -29.65 -12.07 21.79
C ALA A 144 -28.20 -11.87 21.37
N LEU A 145 -27.26 -12.67 21.89
CA LEU A 145 -25.84 -12.58 21.52
C LEU A 145 -25.58 -13.01 20.07
N ALA A 146 -26.26 -14.05 19.59
CA ALA A 146 -26.16 -14.50 18.21
C ALA A 146 -26.66 -13.42 17.24
N LEU A 147 -27.82 -12.81 17.52
CA LEU A 147 -28.37 -11.74 16.71
C LEU A 147 -27.45 -10.50 16.71
N ALA A 148 -26.98 -10.09 17.89
CA ALA A 148 -26.08 -8.96 18.03
C ALA A 148 -24.73 -9.20 17.31
N LEU A 149 -24.14 -10.39 17.45
CA LEU A 149 -22.88 -10.73 16.77
C LEU A 149 -23.04 -10.78 15.26
N TYR A 150 -24.12 -11.38 14.76
CA TYR A 150 -24.37 -11.43 13.33
C TYR A 150 -24.54 -10.03 12.75
N TYR A 151 -25.32 -9.19 13.42
CA TYR A 151 -25.52 -7.80 13.01
C TYR A 151 -24.24 -6.95 13.07
N VAL A 152 -23.46 -7.06 14.14
CA VAL A 152 -22.25 -6.22 14.32
C VAL A 152 -21.06 -6.76 13.53
N ALA A 153 -20.82 -8.07 13.57
CA ALA A 153 -19.56 -8.70 13.16
C ALA A 153 -19.72 -9.72 12.02
N GLY A 154 -20.92 -9.88 11.49
CA GLY A 154 -21.18 -10.71 10.32
C GLY A 154 -21.24 -12.21 10.62
N SER A 155 -21.24 -12.98 9.54
CA SER A 155 -21.55 -14.40 9.56
C SER A 155 -20.43 -15.26 10.17
N GLU A 156 -19.17 -14.85 10.00
CA GLU A 156 -17.96 -15.54 10.43
C GLU A 156 -17.88 -15.57 11.96
N ALA A 157 -18.12 -14.41 12.60
CA ALA A 157 -18.18 -14.28 14.05
C ALA A 157 -19.36 -15.07 14.64
N LEU A 158 -20.53 -15.02 14.01
CA LEU A 158 -21.70 -15.83 14.39
C LEU A 158 -21.39 -17.32 14.36
N CYS A 159 -20.77 -17.81 13.27
CA CYS A 159 -20.44 -19.22 13.11
C CYS A 159 -19.48 -19.69 14.20
N CYS A 160 -18.42 -18.92 14.47
CA CYS A 160 -17.46 -19.22 15.53
C CYS A 160 -18.13 -19.29 16.90
N PHE A 161 -18.88 -18.26 17.28
CA PHE A 161 -19.61 -18.22 18.56
C PHE A 161 -20.58 -19.39 18.72
N SER A 162 -21.41 -19.62 17.69
CA SER A 162 -22.42 -20.67 17.71
C SER A 162 -21.79 -22.04 17.82
N ALA A 163 -20.74 -22.34 17.04
CA ALA A 163 -20.04 -23.62 17.10
C ALA A 163 -19.41 -23.88 18.48
N CYS A 164 -18.79 -22.86 19.10
CA CYS A 164 -18.27 -22.95 20.46
C CYS A 164 -19.37 -23.28 21.49
N CYS A 165 -20.52 -22.61 21.41
CA CYS A 165 -21.64 -22.84 22.32
C CYS A 165 -22.27 -24.24 22.11
N LEU A 166 -22.45 -24.64 20.85
CA LEU A 166 -22.99 -25.95 20.48
C LEU A 166 -22.12 -27.09 21.00
N ILE A 167 -20.79 -27.00 20.84
CA ILE A 167 -19.85 -28.00 21.34
C ILE A 167 -19.92 -28.08 22.87
N SER A 168 -19.99 -26.93 23.54
CA SER A 168 -20.12 -26.87 24.99
C SER A 168 -21.40 -27.56 25.48
N GLU A 169 -22.56 -27.23 24.91
CA GLU A 169 -23.83 -27.81 25.36
C GLU A 169 -23.99 -29.27 24.93
N ALA A 170 -23.67 -29.62 23.68
CA ALA A 170 -23.88 -30.96 23.13
C ALA A 170 -22.89 -31.98 23.68
N LEU A 171 -21.60 -31.66 23.68
CA LEU A 171 -20.53 -32.64 23.95
C LEU A 171 -20.05 -32.60 25.40
N ILE A 172 -20.10 -31.43 26.06
CA ILE A 172 -19.61 -31.26 27.43
C ILE A 172 -20.74 -31.43 28.44
N GLU A 173 -21.81 -30.65 28.30
CA GLU A 173 -22.97 -30.69 29.20
C GLU A 173 -23.98 -31.79 28.83
N LYS A 174 -23.83 -32.43 27.67
CA LYS A 174 -24.70 -33.51 27.13
C LYS A 174 -26.17 -33.10 26.95
N ARG A 175 -26.42 -31.83 26.62
CA ARG A 175 -27.75 -31.23 26.44
C ARG A 175 -28.13 -31.07 24.97
N LEU A 176 -28.28 -32.20 24.28
CA LEU A 176 -28.54 -32.24 22.83
C LEU A 176 -29.79 -31.46 22.37
N ARG A 177 -30.86 -31.43 23.17
CA ARG A 177 -32.08 -30.68 22.82
C ARG A 177 -31.85 -29.17 22.79
N ILE A 178 -31.07 -28.64 23.74
CA ILE A 178 -30.75 -27.21 23.80
C ILE A 178 -29.81 -26.86 22.64
N ALA A 179 -28.80 -27.69 22.39
CA ALA A 179 -27.91 -27.52 21.25
C ALA A 179 -28.67 -27.55 19.90
N GLY A 180 -29.63 -28.46 19.73
CA GLY A 180 -30.50 -28.47 18.54
C GLY A 180 -31.30 -27.18 18.37
N GLY A 181 -31.86 -26.65 19.46
CA GLY A 181 -32.55 -25.36 19.44
C GLY A 181 -31.63 -24.19 19.09
N MET A 182 -30.40 -24.17 19.61
CA MET A 182 -29.41 -23.13 19.28
C MET A 182 -28.99 -23.16 17.82
N LEU A 183 -28.76 -24.37 17.27
CA LEU A 183 -28.40 -24.53 15.87
C LEU A 183 -29.52 -23.99 14.98
N LEU A 184 -30.77 -24.32 15.30
CA LEU A 184 -31.93 -23.80 14.59
C LEU A 184 -32.01 -22.27 14.69
N VAL A 185 -31.80 -21.68 15.87
CA VAL A 185 -31.76 -20.22 16.03
C VAL A 185 -30.63 -19.58 15.21
N ALA A 186 -29.42 -20.13 15.23
CA ALA A 186 -28.30 -19.58 14.46
C ALA A 186 -28.56 -19.62 12.95
N VAL A 187 -29.15 -20.72 12.44
CA VAL A 187 -29.57 -20.86 11.04
C VAL A 187 -30.68 -19.86 10.71
N LEU A 188 -31.71 -19.74 11.57
CA LEU A 188 -32.80 -18.79 11.37
C LEU A 188 -32.33 -17.34 11.41
N ILE A 189 -31.38 -16.98 12.28
CA ILE A 189 -30.82 -15.63 12.32
C ILE A 189 -30.10 -15.34 11.01
N LYS A 190 -29.18 -16.22 10.58
CA LYS A 190 -28.43 -16.03 9.34
C LYS A 190 -29.37 -15.87 8.15
N PHE A 191 -30.14 -16.92 7.84
CA PHE A 191 -30.95 -16.93 6.62
C PHE A 191 -32.20 -16.04 6.74
N GLY A 192 -32.79 -15.93 7.93
CA GLY A 192 -33.99 -15.14 8.14
C GLY A 192 -33.70 -13.63 8.07
N VAL A 193 -32.58 -13.17 8.62
CA VAL A 193 -32.19 -11.75 8.49
C VAL A 193 -31.74 -11.45 7.07
N ASP A 194 -30.93 -12.31 6.42
CA ASP A 194 -30.55 -12.16 5.00
C ASP A 194 -31.81 -12.01 4.11
N VAL A 195 -32.81 -12.90 4.27
CA VAL A 195 -34.06 -12.85 3.50
C VAL A 195 -34.88 -11.61 3.82
N ALA A 196 -34.99 -11.24 5.09
CA ALA A 196 -35.72 -10.03 5.49
C ALA A 196 -35.09 -8.79 4.84
N LEU A 197 -33.77 -8.64 4.89
CA LEU A 197 -33.06 -7.52 4.30
C LEU A 197 -33.26 -7.44 2.77
N ARG A 198 -33.17 -8.58 2.08
CA ARG A 198 -33.46 -8.63 0.63
C ARG A 198 -34.90 -8.25 0.27
N LEU A 199 -35.86 -8.53 1.14
CA LEU A 199 -37.26 -8.14 0.94
C LEU A 199 -37.48 -6.63 1.15
N PHE A 200 -36.71 -6.01 2.04
CA PHE A 200 -36.82 -4.57 2.34
C PHE A 200 -36.00 -3.70 1.40
N ASP A 201 -34.85 -4.18 0.93
CA ASP A 201 -33.99 -3.45 0.00
C ASP A 201 -33.32 -4.40 -1.02
N PRO A 202 -33.85 -4.51 -2.25
CA PRO A 202 -33.25 -5.32 -3.31
C PRO A 202 -31.84 -4.86 -3.73
N ALA A 203 -31.42 -3.63 -3.39
CA ALA A 203 -30.07 -3.13 -3.68
C ALA A 203 -28.99 -3.82 -2.83
N THR A 204 -29.36 -4.48 -1.73
CA THR A 204 -28.44 -5.28 -0.89
C THR A 204 -27.73 -6.39 -1.70
N ASP A 205 -28.35 -6.92 -2.77
CA ASP A 205 -27.71 -7.90 -3.65
C ASP A 205 -26.51 -7.31 -4.42
N HIS A 206 -26.47 -6.00 -4.67
CA HIS A 206 -25.35 -5.31 -5.32
C HIS A 206 -24.26 -4.87 -4.35
N PHE A 207 -24.58 -4.63 -3.06
CA PHE A 207 -23.59 -4.28 -2.02
C PHE A 207 -22.81 -5.48 -1.49
N LEU A 208 -23.39 -6.68 -1.54
CA LEU A 208 -22.74 -7.94 -1.13
C LEU A 208 -21.57 -8.37 -2.04
N LEU A 209 -21.42 -7.76 -3.22
CA LEU A 209 -20.42 -8.11 -4.25
C LEU A 209 -19.11 -7.30 -4.15
N PRO A 210 -19.08 -5.96 -4.05
CA PRO A 210 -17.83 -5.18 -4.06
C PRO A 210 -16.95 -5.39 -2.81
N ALA A 211 -17.53 -5.45 -1.60
CA ALA A 211 -16.77 -5.71 -0.38
C ALA A 211 -16.15 -7.14 -0.36
N LYS A 212 -16.83 -8.10 -1.00
CA LYS A 212 -16.34 -9.47 -1.15
C LYS A 212 -15.20 -9.59 -2.15
N GLU A 213 -15.24 -8.85 -3.27
CA GLU A 213 -14.18 -8.91 -4.28
C GLU A 213 -12.83 -8.39 -3.75
N GLU A 214 -12.84 -7.34 -2.94
CA GLU A 214 -11.63 -6.85 -2.26
C GLU A 214 -11.08 -7.90 -1.28
N PHE A 215 -11.95 -8.57 -0.50
CA PHE A 215 -11.56 -9.64 0.44
C PHE A 215 -11.14 -10.95 -0.26
N LEU A 216 -11.65 -11.20 -1.48
CA LEU A 216 -11.34 -12.37 -2.32
C LEU A 216 -10.07 -12.18 -3.16
N SER A 217 -9.63 -10.93 -3.39
CA SER A 217 -8.44 -10.63 -4.21
C SER A 217 -7.16 -11.22 -3.62
N THR A 218 -7.02 -11.23 -2.29
CA THR A 218 -5.97 -11.98 -1.56
C THR A 218 -6.49 -13.34 -1.11
N LYS A 219 -6.42 -14.35 -1.99
CA LYS A 219 -6.76 -15.76 -1.69
C LYS A 219 -6.18 -16.29 -0.36
N THR A 220 -5.04 -15.76 0.07
CA THR A 220 -4.34 -16.08 1.33
C THR A 220 -5.01 -15.49 2.58
N GLY A 221 -5.60 -14.30 2.48
CA GLY A 221 -6.28 -13.60 3.58
C GLY A 221 -7.60 -14.26 3.97
N LEU A 222 -8.42 -14.67 3.00
CA LEU A 222 -9.67 -15.37 3.26
C LEU A 222 -9.44 -16.75 3.91
N GLN A 223 -8.48 -17.53 3.40
CA GLN A 223 -8.17 -18.85 3.95
C GLN A 223 -7.70 -18.77 5.40
N SER A 224 -6.84 -17.79 5.71
CA SER A 224 -6.32 -17.60 7.06
C SER A 224 -7.36 -17.04 8.04
N ALA A 225 -8.26 -16.16 7.58
CA ALA A 225 -9.40 -15.69 8.37
C ALA A 225 -10.31 -16.86 8.78
N VAL A 226 -10.68 -17.72 7.83
CA VAL A 226 -11.51 -18.91 8.09
C VAL A 226 -10.82 -19.86 9.06
N LEU A 227 -9.52 -20.10 8.90
CA LEU A 227 -8.74 -20.94 9.82
C LEU A 227 -8.73 -20.36 11.24
N LEU A 228 -8.61 -19.04 11.40
CA LEU A 228 -8.60 -18.39 12.70
C LEU A 228 -9.97 -18.50 13.40
N TYR A 229 -11.07 -18.27 12.69
CA TYR A 229 -12.41 -18.46 13.25
C TYR A 229 -12.71 -19.93 13.57
N ALA A 230 -12.24 -20.87 12.74
CA ALA A 230 -12.43 -22.31 12.95
C ALA A 230 -11.57 -22.88 14.10
N TYR A 231 -10.45 -22.23 14.43
CA TYR A 231 -9.52 -22.67 15.47
C TYR A 231 -10.21 -22.90 16.82
N PHE A 232 -11.07 -21.97 17.25
CA PHE A 232 -11.72 -22.00 18.56
C PHE A 232 -12.70 -23.18 18.72
N PRO A 233 -13.68 -23.40 17.82
CA PRO A 233 -14.56 -24.55 17.92
C PRO A 233 -13.82 -25.88 17.73
N VAL A 234 -12.81 -25.96 16.85
CA VAL A 234 -11.98 -27.17 16.71
C VAL A 234 -11.29 -27.52 18.03
N CYS A 235 -10.66 -26.54 18.69
CA CYS A 235 -10.02 -26.74 19.98
C CYS A 235 -11.02 -27.15 21.06
N ALA A 236 -12.21 -26.54 21.10
CA ALA A 236 -13.29 -26.92 22.00
C ALA A 236 -13.72 -28.39 21.76
N GLY A 237 -13.84 -28.79 20.50
CA GLY A 237 -14.20 -30.15 20.08
C GLY A 237 -13.15 -31.18 20.50
N ILE A 238 -11.87 -30.87 20.33
CA ILE A 238 -10.75 -31.72 20.79
C ILE A 238 -10.81 -31.91 22.31
N VAL A 239 -11.04 -30.83 23.07
CA VAL A 239 -11.18 -30.92 24.53
C VAL A 239 -12.37 -31.78 24.93
N ALA A 240 -13.51 -31.61 24.25
CA ALA A 240 -14.70 -32.41 24.50
C ALA A 240 -14.49 -33.90 24.16
N ALA A 241 -13.85 -34.20 23.04
CA ALA A 241 -13.49 -35.56 22.64
C ALA A 241 -12.52 -36.21 23.64
N GLY A 242 -11.50 -35.48 24.10
CA GLY A 242 -10.56 -35.96 25.12
C GLY A 242 -11.24 -36.36 26.43
N ARG A 243 -12.28 -35.62 26.85
CA ARG A 243 -13.10 -35.97 28.03
C ARG A 243 -13.92 -37.24 27.83
N LEU A 244 -14.48 -37.42 26.64
CA LEU A 244 -15.37 -38.52 26.33
C LEU A 244 -14.60 -39.83 26.09
N PHE A 245 -13.52 -39.78 25.31
CA PHE A 245 -12.83 -40.96 24.80
C PHE A 245 -11.49 -41.25 25.51
N ALA A 246 -10.85 -40.27 26.14
CA ALA A 246 -9.55 -40.43 26.80
C ALA A 246 -9.50 -39.82 28.22
N PRO A 247 -10.45 -40.14 29.13
CA PRO A 247 -10.58 -39.46 30.41
C PRO A 247 -9.36 -39.65 31.32
N ARG A 248 -8.64 -40.78 31.24
CA ARG A 248 -7.42 -41.04 32.02
C ARG A 248 -6.29 -40.09 31.63
N PHE A 249 -6.07 -39.90 30.33
CA PHE A 249 -5.08 -38.95 29.81
C PHE A 249 -5.49 -37.51 30.11
N PHE A 250 -6.77 -37.19 29.92
CA PHE A 250 -7.31 -35.86 30.19
C PHE A 250 -7.26 -35.47 31.69
N ASN A 251 -7.45 -36.44 32.59
CA ASN A 251 -7.34 -36.24 34.03
C ASN A 251 -5.89 -36.16 34.53
N SER A 252 -4.92 -36.63 33.73
CA SER A 252 -3.49 -36.50 34.02
C SER A 252 -2.96 -35.07 33.77
N MET A 253 -3.69 -34.25 33.00
CA MET A 253 -3.33 -32.85 32.75
C MET A 253 -3.30 -32.05 34.07
N SER A 254 -2.16 -31.42 34.34
CA SER A 254 -1.85 -30.83 35.63
C SER A 254 -2.75 -29.65 36.01
N THR A 255 -3.30 -29.70 37.23
CA THR A 255 -4.05 -28.62 37.90
C THR A 255 -3.21 -27.82 38.91
N GLY A 256 -1.92 -28.17 39.09
CA GLY A 256 -1.05 -27.64 40.16
C GLY A 256 0.22 -26.91 39.69
N LYS A 257 1.17 -26.65 40.61
CA LYS A 257 2.44 -25.90 40.35
C LYS A 257 3.28 -26.47 39.21
N LYS A 258 3.30 -27.79 39.00
CA LYS A 258 4.00 -28.43 37.86
C LYS A 258 3.37 -28.03 36.50
N GLY A 259 2.04 -27.92 36.45
CA GLY A 259 1.32 -27.42 35.27
C GLY A 259 1.56 -25.95 35.01
N LEU A 260 1.80 -25.13 36.05
CA LEU A 260 2.24 -23.75 35.87
C LEU A 260 3.61 -23.70 35.18
N ILE A 261 4.60 -24.48 35.62
CA ILE A 261 5.96 -24.50 35.02
C ILE A 261 5.91 -24.96 33.56
N ILE A 262 5.18 -26.05 33.27
CA ILE A 262 5.03 -26.56 31.90
C ILE A 262 4.31 -25.54 31.00
N ASN A 263 3.25 -24.89 31.50
CA ASN A 263 2.55 -23.85 30.74
C ASN A 263 3.39 -22.57 30.56
N SER A 264 4.24 -22.23 31.53
CA SER A 264 5.20 -21.13 31.38
C SER A 264 6.25 -21.46 30.32
N ALA A 265 6.79 -22.68 30.31
CA ALA A 265 7.73 -23.14 29.28
C ALA A 265 7.07 -23.20 27.89
N LEU A 266 5.85 -23.71 27.78
CA LEU A 266 5.05 -23.68 26.55
C LEU A 266 4.71 -22.25 26.12
N GLY A 267 4.45 -21.35 27.07
CA GLY A 267 4.21 -19.94 26.80
C GLY A 267 5.45 -19.23 26.25
N VAL A 268 6.63 -19.53 26.79
CA VAL A 268 7.92 -19.03 26.25
C VAL A 268 8.19 -19.62 24.87
N ALA A 269 8.00 -20.93 24.68
CA ALA A 269 8.15 -21.57 23.37
C ALA A 269 7.17 -20.99 22.33
N ALA A 270 5.92 -20.71 22.73
CA ALA A 270 4.93 -20.08 21.88
C ALA A 270 5.28 -18.62 21.56
N LEU A 271 5.89 -17.87 22.48
CA LEU A 271 6.41 -16.52 22.22
C LEU A 271 7.57 -16.53 21.22
N VAL A 272 8.51 -17.47 21.38
CA VAL A 272 9.61 -17.67 20.44
C VAL A 272 9.07 -18.09 19.07
N ALA A 273 8.09 -19.00 19.04
CA ALA A 273 7.41 -19.38 17.82
C ALA A 273 6.68 -18.19 17.18
N ALA A 274 5.97 -17.36 17.95
CA ALA A 274 5.28 -16.17 17.45
C ALA A 274 6.21 -15.16 16.80
N LEU A 275 7.35 -14.90 17.46
CA LEU A 275 8.38 -14.04 16.91
C LEU A 275 8.99 -14.65 15.65
N GLY A 276 9.29 -15.96 15.68
CA GLY A 276 9.79 -16.70 14.53
C GLY A 276 8.84 -16.70 13.34
N THR A 277 7.54 -16.96 13.55
CA THR A 277 6.52 -16.94 12.52
C THR A 277 6.29 -15.54 11.98
N GLY A 278 6.21 -14.53 12.86
CA GLY A 278 6.05 -13.14 12.44
C GLY A 278 7.25 -12.65 11.62
N LEU A 279 8.48 -13.01 12.01
CA LEU A 279 9.69 -12.64 11.26
C LEU A 279 9.85 -13.43 9.96
N HIS A 280 9.40 -14.69 9.93
CA HIS A 280 9.44 -15.52 8.73
C HIS A 280 8.35 -15.12 7.72
N ALA A 281 7.15 -14.80 8.20
CA ALA A 281 6.04 -14.33 7.39
C ALA A 281 6.18 -12.86 6.98
N LEU A 282 7.10 -12.11 7.60
CA LEU A 282 7.36 -10.72 7.24
C LEU A 282 7.79 -10.64 5.78
N ASN A 283 6.90 -10.10 4.96
CA ASN A 283 7.22 -9.78 3.59
C ASN A 283 8.13 -8.53 3.58
N ARG A 284 9.44 -8.77 3.61
CA ARG A 284 10.45 -7.72 3.63
C ARG A 284 10.40 -6.86 2.38
N GLU A 285 10.09 -7.46 1.24
CA GLU A 285 10.01 -6.74 -0.03
C GLU A 285 8.79 -5.82 -0.06
N THR A 286 7.61 -6.30 0.34
CA THR A 286 6.42 -5.45 0.53
C THR A 286 6.68 -4.34 1.54
N LYS A 287 7.34 -4.64 2.65
CA LYS A 287 7.74 -3.61 3.63
C LYS A 287 8.58 -2.52 2.98
N THR A 288 9.64 -2.90 2.26
CA THR A 288 10.55 -1.94 1.61
C THR A 288 9.82 -1.13 0.53
N LEU A 289 8.93 -1.75 -0.25
CA LEU A 289 8.10 -1.04 -1.21
C LEU A 289 7.16 -0.01 -0.56
N LEU A 290 6.50 -0.38 0.54
CA LEU A 290 5.65 0.54 1.30
C LEU A 290 6.48 1.67 1.93
N LEU A 291 7.72 1.41 2.33
CA LEU A 291 8.64 2.45 2.81
C LEU A 291 9.06 3.40 1.69
N VAL A 292 9.39 2.90 0.50
CA VAL A 292 9.68 3.73 -0.68
C VAL A 292 8.49 4.64 -0.98
N ASP A 293 7.28 4.08 -0.99
CA ASP A 293 6.03 4.80 -1.23
C ASP A 293 5.74 5.87 -0.17
N TYR A 294 5.84 5.48 1.11
CA TYR A 294 5.67 6.37 2.26
C TYR A 294 6.68 7.53 2.23
N CYS A 295 7.96 7.24 1.99
CA CYS A 295 9.01 8.25 1.90
C CYS A 295 8.77 9.20 0.73
N ALA A 296 8.33 8.71 -0.42
CA ALA A 296 8.01 9.54 -1.58
C ALA A 296 6.82 10.48 -1.29
N GLU A 297 5.75 10.00 -0.63
CA GLU A 297 4.61 10.83 -0.24
C GLU A 297 4.98 11.92 0.77
N HIS A 298 5.97 11.65 1.63
CA HIS A 298 6.48 12.61 2.62
C HIS A 298 7.68 13.44 2.12
N ARG A 299 8.04 13.33 0.84
CA ARG A 299 9.19 14.02 0.20
C ARG A 299 10.54 13.74 0.88
N LEU A 300 10.69 12.56 1.47
CA LEU A 300 11.93 12.05 2.08
C LEU A 300 12.80 11.40 0.99
N TRP A 301 13.31 12.23 0.08
CA TRP A 301 13.91 11.77 -1.18
C TRP A 301 15.18 10.94 -0.99
N LYS A 302 15.96 11.21 0.06
CA LYS A 302 17.14 10.39 0.37
C LYS A 302 16.73 8.97 0.74
N GLU A 303 15.75 8.86 1.63
CA GLU A 303 15.24 7.60 2.14
C GLU A 303 14.55 6.78 1.05
N VAL A 304 13.92 7.43 0.05
CA VAL A 304 13.43 6.74 -1.16
C VAL A 304 14.57 5.97 -1.84
N LEU A 305 15.69 6.64 -2.10
CA LEU A 305 16.84 6.04 -2.78
C LEU A 305 17.51 4.95 -1.93
N ASP A 306 17.69 5.22 -0.63
CA ASP A 306 18.31 4.27 0.31
C ASP A 306 17.49 2.97 0.44
N ASN A 307 16.15 3.07 0.52
CA ASN A 307 15.28 1.89 0.57
C ASN A 307 15.21 1.17 -0.78
N ALA A 308 15.06 1.91 -1.89
CA ALA A 308 14.97 1.33 -3.22
C ALA A 308 16.22 0.53 -3.60
N ALA A 309 17.42 0.95 -3.15
CA ALA A 309 18.66 0.23 -3.36
C ALA A 309 18.73 -1.16 -2.68
N THR A 310 17.82 -1.43 -1.72
CA THR A 310 17.76 -2.74 -1.02
C THR A 310 16.75 -3.72 -1.62
N LEU A 311 15.97 -3.29 -2.62
CA LEU A 311 14.99 -4.15 -3.28
C LEU A 311 15.67 -5.23 -4.11
N SER A 312 15.05 -6.41 -4.17
CA SER A 312 15.48 -7.44 -5.12
C SER A 312 15.19 -6.99 -6.55
N VAL A 313 15.96 -7.53 -7.49
CA VAL A 313 15.80 -7.24 -8.92
C VAL A 313 14.39 -7.58 -9.40
N GLU A 314 13.90 -8.76 -9.03
CA GLU A 314 12.59 -9.25 -9.44
C GLU A 314 11.46 -8.32 -9.00
N VAL A 315 11.47 -7.88 -7.74
CA VAL A 315 10.45 -6.97 -7.22
C VAL A 315 10.57 -5.58 -7.82
N TYR A 316 11.78 -5.06 -7.98
CA TYR A 316 11.98 -3.74 -8.56
C TYR A 316 11.45 -3.67 -10.00
N ASP A 317 11.71 -4.71 -10.81
CA ASP A 317 11.31 -4.74 -12.24
C ASP A 317 9.81 -4.97 -12.42
N GLN A 318 9.18 -5.74 -11.52
CA GLN A 318 7.72 -5.96 -11.52
C GLN A 318 6.93 -4.78 -10.95
N CYS A 319 7.56 -3.93 -10.14
CA CYS A 319 6.89 -2.86 -9.42
C CYS A 319 7.08 -1.49 -10.10
N SER A 320 6.10 -1.12 -10.93
CA SER A 320 6.09 0.11 -11.72
C SER A 320 6.35 1.39 -10.89
N TYR A 321 5.86 1.45 -9.66
CA TYR A 321 6.00 2.64 -8.83
C TYR A 321 7.37 2.81 -8.17
N ALA A 322 8.14 1.73 -7.98
CA ALA A 322 9.46 1.83 -7.39
C ALA A 322 10.40 2.64 -8.29
N ASN A 323 10.45 2.30 -9.59
CA ASN A 323 11.26 3.02 -10.57
C ASN A 323 10.82 4.50 -10.71
N HIS A 324 9.51 4.76 -10.74
CA HIS A 324 9.00 6.13 -10.81
C HIS A 324 9.42 6.97 -9.60
N ASN A 325 9.23 6.44 -8.38
CA ASN A 325 9.60 7.14 -7.15
C ASN A 325 11.12 7.40 -7.05
N VAL A 326 11.96 6.48 -7.54
CA VAL A 326 13.41 6.68 -7.64
C VAL A 326 13.74 7.85 -8.57
N ASN A 327 13.18 7.88 -9.77
CA ASN A 327 13.42 8.98 -10.72
C ASN A 327 12.91 10.32 -10.19
N ARG A 328 11.76 10.34 -9.52
CA ARG A 328 11.22 11.54 -8.87
C ARG A 328 12.11 12.01 -7.72
N ALA A 329 12.65 11.09 -6.91
CA ALA A 329 13.60 11.42 -5.85
C ALA A 329 14.93 11.96 -6.39
N LEU A 330 15.45 11.39 -7.48
CA LEU A 330 16.64 11.88 -8.16
C LEU A 330 16.43 13.29 -8.72
N TYR A 331 15.27 13.57 -9.32
CA TYR A 331 14.92 14.91 -9.80
C TYR A 331 14.97 15.94 -8.68
N TYR A 332 14.25 15.70 -7.57
CA TYR A 332 14.20 16.65 -6.45
C TYR A 332 15.53 16.82 -5.73
N ARG A 333 16.46 15.87 -5.88
CA ARG A 333 17.84 15.98 -5.40
C ARG A 333 18.78 16.64 -6.41
N GLY A 334 18.34 16.88 -7.64
CA GLY A 334 19.16 17.39 -8.73
C GLY A 334 20.17 16.39 -9.28
N GLU A 335 19.92 15.10 -9.10
CA GLU A 335 20.83 14.01 -9.43
C GLU A 335 20.37 13.19 -10.65
N LEU A 336 19.21 13.51 -11.25
CA LEU A 336 18.67 12.77 -12.39
C LEU A 336 19.60 12.80 -13.62
N PRO A 337 20.23 13.94 -14.01
CA PRO A 337 21.17 14.00 -15.14
C PRO A 337 22.51 13.28 -14.93
N SER A 338 22.82 12.83 -13.71
CA SER A 338 24.13 12.30 -13.35
C SER A 338 24.09 10.88 -12.76
N ARG A 339 23.01 10.50 -12.09
CA ARG A 339 22.93 9.26 -11.29
C ARG A 339 21.78 8.33 -11.64
N MET A 340 20.90 8.64 -12.61
CA MET A 340 19.74 7.77 -12.86
C MET A 340 20.14 6.33 -13.24
N LEU A 341 21.21 6.17 -14.02
CA LEU A 341 21.68 4.84 -14.44
C LEU A 341 22.45 4.09 -13.35
N SER A 342 22.66 4.69 -12.17
CA SER A 342 23.08 3.96 -10.97
C SER A 342 21.95 3.10 -10.39
N PHE A 343 20.70 3.32 -10.83
CA PHE A 343 19.53 2.53 -10.50
C PHE A 343 19.02 1.82 -11.74
N ARG A 344 18.33 0.69 -11.55
CA ARG A 344 17.63 0.02 -12.66
C ARG A 344 16.59 0.96 -13.26
N GLN A 345 16.61 1.07 -14.57
CA GLN A 345 15.73 1.94 -15.33
C GLN A 345 14.76 1.12 -16.17
N ASN A 346 13.49 1.53 -16.18
CA ASN A 346 12.50 0.97 -17.08
C ASN A 346 11.70 2.12 -17.72
N SER A 347 11.88 2.29 -19.03
CA SER A 347 11.27 3.39 -19.78
C SER A 347 9.73 3.38 -19.77
N ARG A 348 9.12 2.19 -19.63
CA ARG A 348 7.66 2.01 -19.50
C ARG A 348 7.12 2.59 -18.20
N TRP A 349 7.89 2.46 -17.12
CA TRP A 349 7.49 2.86 -15.77
C TRP A 349 7.91 4.29 -15.41
N LEU A 350 8.87 4.87 -16.12
CA LEU A 350 9.33 6.25 -15.94
C LEU A 350 8.15 7.25 -15.83
N LEU A 351 7.20 7.14 -16.75
CA LEU A 351 6.06 8.05 -16.89
C LEU A 351 4.74 7.44 -16.38
N ALA A 352 4.78 6.23 -15.80
CA ALA A 352 3.62 5.49 -15.26
C ALA A 352 2.37 5.58 -16.16
N SER A 353 2.47 5.05 -17.39
CA SER A 353 1.42 5.21 -18.41
C SER A 353 0.06 4.67 -17.97
N TYR A 354 -0.95 5.52 -18.12
CA TYR A 354 -2.36 5.35 -17.75
C TYR A 354 -3.02 4.04 -18.23
N ASN A 355 -2.56 3.48 -19.36
CA ASN A 355 -3.24 2.38 -20.05
C ASN A 355 -3.03 0.99 -19.42
N GLN A 356 -2.35 0.90 -18.28
CA GLN A 356 -1.99 -0.38 -17.65
C GLN A 356 -2.34 -0.45 -16.17
N LEU A 357 -3.14 0.52 -15.69
CA LEU A 357 -3.40 0.74 -14.28
C LEU A 357 -4.71 0.07 -13.84
N ASP A 358 -4.85 -1.24 -14.08
CA ASP A 358 -5.91 -2.02 -13.44
C ASP A 358 -5.39 -2.57 -12.10
N GLY A 359 -6.04 -2.19 -11.00
CA GLY A 359 -6.03 -3.00 -9.76
C GLY A 359 -5.40 -2.41 -8.49
N GLU A 360 -4.80 -1.22 -8.48
CA GLU A 360 -4.19 -0.67 -7.24
C GLU A 360 -4.18 0.88 -7.17
N TYR A 361 -4.57 1.44 -6.02
CA TYR A 361 -4.61 2.90 -5.77
C TYR A 361 -3.29 3.63 -6.09
N ARG A 362 -2.14 3.03 -5.75
CA ARG A 362 -0.81 3.61 -5.99
C ARG A 362 -0.52 3.87 -7.46
N LEU A 363 -1.05 3.01 -8.33
CA LEU A 363 -0.84 3.09 -9.77
C LEU A 363 -1.46 4.35 -10.37
N ILE A 364 -2.54 4.90 -9.79
CA ILE A 364 -3.13 6.18 -10.24
C ILE A 364 -2.57 7.38 -9.45
N ARG A 365 -2.31 7.21 -8.15
CA ARG A 365 -1.80 8.29 -7.28
C ARG A 365 -0.48 8.88 -7.79
N ILE A 366 0.43 8.01 -8.21
CA ILE A 366 1.79 8.40 -8.59
C ILE A 366 1.81 9.22 -9.89
N PRO A 367 1.19 8.78 -11.00
CA PRO A 367 1.07 9.62 -12.18
C PRO A 367 0.27 10.90 -11.91
N CYS A 368 -0.72 10.88 -11.01
CA CYS A 368 -1.42 12.10 -10.59
C CYS A 368 -0.46 13.12 -9.95
N ASP A 369 0.33 12.68 -8.97
CA ASP A 369 1.30 13.53 -8.29
C ASP A 369 2.37 14.05 -9.27
N PHE A 370 2.83 13.22 -10.20
CA PHE A 370 3.75 13.62 -11.27
C PHE A 370 3.14 14.67 -12.22
N CYS A 371 1.88 14.48 -12.64
CA CYS A 371 1.17 15.44 -13.48
C CYS A 371 1.01 16.80 -12.78
N ILE A 372 0.81 16.83 -11.47
CA ILE A 372 0.82 18.09 -10.69
C ILE A 372 2.19 18.75 -10.76
N ASP A 373 3.24 18.01 -10.42
CA ASP A 373 4.61 18.54 -10.34
C ASP A 373 5.10 19.12 -11.68
N VAL A 374 4.74 18.49 -12.80
CA VAL A 374 5.16 18.92 -14.15
C VAL A 374 4.23 19.97 -14.78
N GLY A 375 3.12 20.33 -14.12
CA GLY A 375 2.16 21.33 -14.59
C GLY A 375 1.03 20.81 -15.50
N ARG A 376 0.87 19.49 -15.64
CA ARG A 376 -0.23 18.82 -16.37
C ARG A 376 -1.47 18.68 -15.48
N VAL A 377 -1.94 19.80 -14.94
CA VAL A 377 -2.96 19.80 -13.86
C VAL A 377 -4.33 19.26 -14.30
N ASN A 378 -4.70 19.40 -15.57
CA ASN A 378 -5.94 18.81 -16.10
C ASN A 378 -5.89 17.27 -16.10
N GLU A 379 -4.74 16.68 -16.46
CA GLU A 379 -4.55 15.24 -16.40
C GLU A 379 -4.53 14.75 -14.96
N ALA A 380 -3.88 15.49 -14.06
CA ALA A 380 -3.93 15.20 -12.64
C ALA A 380 -5.36 15.20 -12.09
N GLU A 381 -6.21 16.14 -12.53
CA GLU A 381 -7.62 16.20 -12.14
C GLU A 381 -8.40 14.96 -12.56
N HIS A 382 -8.20 14.51 -13.80
CA HIS A 382 -8.81 13.29 -14.31
C HIS A 382 -8.40 12.07 -13.47
N LEU A 383 -7.10 11.90 -13.21
CA LEU A 383 -6.58 10.80 -12.39
C LEU A 383 -7.07 10.88 -10.94
N ALA A 384 -7.14 12.08 -10.36
CA ALA A 384 -7.65 12.27 -9.01
C ALA A 384 -9.15 12.00 -8.90
N LEU A 385 -9.93 12.29 -9.93
CA LEU A 385 -11.34 11.92 -10.00
C LEU A 385 -11.49 10.39 -10.03
N GLU A 386 -10.71 9.70 -10.87
CA GLU A 386 -10.72 8.23 -10.88
C GLU A 386 -10.35 7.62 -9.53
N MET A 387 -9.36 8.20 -8.82
CA MET A 387 -9.05 7.74 -7.46
C MET A 387 -10.24 7.91 -6.52
N VAL A 388 -10.91 9.06 -6.54
CA VAL A 388 -12.09 9.31 -5.69
C VAL A 388 -13.23 8.35 -6.00
N GLU A 389 -13.43 8.00 -7.28
CA GLU A 389 -14.48 7.09 -7.72
C GLU A 389 -14.17 5.61 -7.40
N LYS A 390 -12.94 5.15 -7.66
CA LYS A 390 -12.56 3.73 -7.53
C LYS A 390 -12.04 3.36 -6.13
N TRP A 391 -11.29 4.25 -5.49
CA TRP A 391 -10.63 4.02 -4.20
C TRP A 391 -10.75 5.26 -3.30
N PRO A 392 -11.97 5.60 -2.83
CA PRO A 392 -12.18 6.79 -2.03
C PRO A 392 -11.32 6.76 -0.76
N SER A 393 -10.47 7.78 -0.62
CA SER A 393 -9.57 7.95 0.53
C SER A 393 -9.43 9.41 0.93
N GLY A 394 -9.03 9.67 2.18
CA GLY A 394 -8.71 11.02 2.61
C GLY A 394 -7.57 11.63 1.80
N ALA A 395 -6.58 10.81 1.41
CA ALA A 395 -5.48 11.21 0.55
C ALA A 395 -5.92 11.55 -0.89
N ALA A 396 -6.96 10.88 -1.44
CA ALA A 396 -7.54 11.21 -2.73
C ALA A 396 -8.32 12.54 -2.69
N LEU A 397 -9.17 12.74 -1.67
CA LEU A 397 -9.89 14.01 -1.50
C LEU A 397 -8.94 15.18 -1.26
N LYS A 398 -7.83 14.95 -0.56
CA LYS A 398 -6.77 15.96 -0.36
C LYS A 398 -6.18 16.41 -1.70
N ARG A 399 -5.90 15.48 -2.60
CA ARG A 399 -5.38 15.77 -3.96
C ARG A 399 -6.41 16.52 -4.80
N MET A 400 -7.68 16.13 -4.74
CA MET A 400 -8.74 16.89 -5.40
C MET A 400 -8.83 18.33 -4.87
N ALA A 401 -8.81 18.53 -3.55
CA ALA A 401 -8.76 19.87 -2.98
C ALA A 401 -7.55 20.67 -3.48
N TRP A 402 -6.36 20.04 -3.50
CA TRP A 402 -5.12 20.65 -3.99
C TRP A 402 -5.22 21.11 -5.43
N ILE A 403 -5.67 20.22 -6.33
CA ILE A 403 -5.86 20.51 -7.75
C ILE A 403 -6.86 21.64 -7.96
N LYS A 404 -7.99 21.64 -7.25
CA LYS A 404 -8.97 22.73 -7.33
C LYS A 404 -8.41 24.07 -6.86
N MET A 405 -7.54 24.07 -5.85
CA MET A 405 -6.83 25.29 -5.42
C MET A 405 -5.83 25.77 -6.48
N ILE A 406 -5.06 24.87 -7.08
CA ILE A 406 -4.14 25.18 -8.19
C ILE A 406 -4.90 25.80 -9.36
N LYS A 407 -6.01 25.19 -9.78
CA LYS A 407 -6.87 25.68 -10.87
C LYS A 407 -7.66 26.96 -10.56
N ASN A 408 -7.40 27.59 -9.41
CA ASN A 408 -8.09 28.80 -8.94
C ASN A 408 -9.63 28.60 -8.85
N GLN A 409 -10.05 27.42 -8.37
CA GLN A 409 -11.45 27.04 -8.13
C GLN A 409 -11.74 26.88 -6.62
N PRO A 410 -11.70 27.98 -5.84
CA PRO A 410 -11.75 27.91 -4.38
C PRO A 410 -13.05 27.28 -3.84
N GLU A 411 -14.19 27.54 -4.48
CA GLU A 411 -15.47 26.97 -4.03
C GLU A 411 -15.54 25.45 -4.25
N ALA A 412 -14.98 24.95 -5.35
CA ALA A 412 -14.85 23.50 -5.58
C ALA A 412 -13.88 22.86 -4.58
N ALA A 413 -12.73 23.52 -4.30
CA ALA A 413 -11.79 23.05 -3.29
C ALA A 413 -12.43 22.93 -1.91
N LYS A 414 -13.26 23.92 -1.52
CA LYS A 414 -13.97 23.94 -0.24
C LYS A 414 -14.91 22.73 -0.07
N VAL A 415 -15.46 22.15 -1.14
CA VAL A 415 -16.31 20.94 -1.04
C VAL A 415 -15.50 19.77 -0.48
N TYR A 416 -14.35 19.47 -1.10
CA TYR A 416 -13.47 18.39 -0.65
C TYR A 416 -12.89 18.66 0.74
N LEU A 417 -12.46 19.90 1.00
CA LEU A 417 -11.92 20.29 2.30
C LEU A 417 -12.94 20.17 3.42
N LYS A 418 -14.21 20.53 3.19
CA LYS A 418 -15.29 20.38 4.17
C LYS A 418 -15.49 18.92 4.55
N ASN A 419 -15.52 18.00 3.59
CA ASN A 419 -15.59 16.56 3.87
C ASN A 419 -14.40 16.10 4.72
N LEU A 420 -13.19 16.54 4.36
CA LEU A 420 -11.98 16.23 5.13
C LEU A 420 -11.96 16.84 6.53
N THR A 421 -12.82 17.81 6.86
CA THR A 421 -12.91 18.29 8.26
C THR A 421 -13.51 17.24 9.21
N ASP A 422 -14.19 16.23 8.69
CA ASP A 422 -14.69 15.09 9.47
C ASP A 422 -13.71 13.92 9.52
N ASP A 423 -12.71 13.88 8.65
CA ASP A 423 -11.67 12.85 8.63
C ASP A 423 -10.78 12.89 9.89
N LEU A 424 -10.26 11.74 10.35
CA LEU A 424 -9.45 11.68 11.57
C LEU A 424 -8.01 12.18 11.35
N VAL A 425 -7.43 11.90 10.18
CA VAL A 425 -6.04 12.20 9.83
C VAL A 425 -5.92 13.60 9.23
N TRP A 426 -6.79 13.93 8.27
CA TRP A 426 -6.64 15.11 7.42
C TRP A 426 -7.37 16.36 7.93
N ARG A 427 -8.19 16.25 8.98
CA ARG A 427 -9.00 17.36 9.53
C ARG A 427 -8.21 18.61 9.86
N LYS A 428 -7.04 18.48 10.48
CA LYS A 428 -6.22 19.65 10.84
C LYS A 428 -5.72 20.38 9.59
N TRP A 429 -5.24 19.61 8.60
CA TRP A 429 -4.81 20.14 7.31
C TRP A 429 -5.97 20.83 6.59
N ALA A 430 -7.14 20.18 6.53
CA ALA A 430 -8.31 20.71 5.84
C ALA A 430 -8.82 22.02 6.45
N ARG A 431 -8.90 22.11 7.80
CA ARG A 431 -9.31 23.34 8.50
C ARG A 431 -8.35 24.50 8.26
N ASN A 432 -7.04 24.22 8.23
CA ASN A 432 -6.04 25.23 7.92
C ASN A 432 -6.24 25.79 6.49
N TRP A 433 -6.39 24.91 5.50
CA TRP A 433 -6.61 25.33 4.12
C TRP A 433 -7.95 26.04 3.89
N LEU A 434 -9.02 25.63 4.58
CA LEU A 434 -10.28 26.38 4.57
C LEU A 434 -10.09 27.82 5.10
N GLN A 435 -9.34 27.98 6.19
CA GLN A 435 -9.05 29.31 6.74
C GLN A 435 -8.26 30.15 5.74
N ARG A 436 -7.25 29.58 5.10
CA ARG A 436 -6.43 30.27 4.08
C ARG A 436 -7.28 30.69 2.87
N LEU A 437 -8.11 29.81 2.34
CA LEU A 437 -9.01 30.12 1.22
C LEU A 437 -10.07 31.17 1.56
N ASN A 438 -10.48 31.28 2.83
CA ASN A 438 -11.39 32.34 3.25
C ASN A 438 -10.70 33.70 3.38
N GLN A 439 -9.39 33.72 3.66
CA GLN A 439 -8.58 34.95 3.74
C GLN A 439 -8.14 35.42 2.36
N ASP A 440 -7.67 34.50 1.53
CA ASP A 440 -7.24 34.75 0.16
C ASP A 440 -7.74 33.59 -0.74
N PRO A 441 -8.91 33.74 -1.39
CA PRO A 441 -9.45 32.72 -2.30
C PRO A 441 -8.54 32.43 -3.50
N SER A 442 -7.71 33.39 -3.90
CA SER A 442 -6.80 33.24 -5.03
C SER A 442 -5.48 32.56 -4.65
N LEU A 443 -5.17 32.50 -3.36
CA LEU A 443 -3.89 32.00 -2.83
C LEU A 443 -2.68 32.69 -3.47
N SER A 444 -2.81 33.98 -3.77
CA SER A 444 -1.82 34.81 -4.46
C SER A 444 -0.42 34.80 -3.82
N ASN A 445 -0.35 34.64 -2.50
CA ASN A 445 0.90 34.62 -1.74
C ASN A 445 1.40 33.21 -1.41
N ASP A 446 0.73 32.14 -1.85
CA ASP A 446 1.19 30.77 -1.63
C ASP A 446 2.21 30.37 -2.71
N PHE A 447 3.48 30.23 -2.31
CA PHE A 447 4.59 29.93 -3.21
C PHE A 447 4.38 28.62 -4.00
N GLU A 448 3.94 27.54 -3.34
CA GLU A 448 3.82 26.22 -3.98
C GLU A 448 2.69 26.21 -5.02
N ILE A 449 1.56 26.87 -4.72
CA ILE A 449 0.45 27.03 -5.66
C ILE A 449 0.87 27.92 -6.84
N GLN A 450 1.56 29.04 -6.59
CA GLN A 450 1.99 29.93 -7.67
C GLN A 450 3.05 29.28 -8.57
N GLU A 451 3.97 28.51 -8.01
CA GLU A 451 4.98 27.76 -8.76
C GLU A 451 4.31 26.79 -9.75
N ILE A 452 3.38 25.97 -9.28
CA ILE A 452 2.67 25.02 -10.15
C ILE A 452 1.83 25.75 -11.21
N ARG A 453 1.17 26.86 -10.85
CA ARG A 453 0.39 27.67 -11.81
C ARG A 453 1.24 28.22 -12.96
N GLN A 454 2.51 28.55 -12.72
CA GLN A 454 3.43 28.99 -13.77
C GLN A 454 3.86 27.87 -14.73
N LEU A 455 3.65 26.61 -14.34
CA LEU A 455 3.93 25.43 -15.17
C LEU A 455 2.68 24.94 -15.90
N MET A 456 1.49 25.48 -15.59
CA MET A 456 0.25 25.03 -16.19
C MET A 456 0.18 25.39 -17.66
N ILE A 457 -0.22 24.43 -18.49
CA ILE A 457 -0.65 24.71 -19.86
C ILE A 457 -2.06 25.34 -19.79
N ASP A 458 -2.23 26.46 -20.46
CA ASP A 458 -3.49 27.21 -20.59
C ASP A 458 -4.20 26.99 -21.95
N GLU A 459 -3.51 26.37 -22.92
CA GLU A 459 -4.05 26.00 -24.23
C GLU A 459 -4.36 24.49 -24.35
N ASP A 460 -5.32 24.13 -25.19
CA ASP A 460 -5.63 22.71 -25.46
C ASP A 460 -4.55 22.08 -26.36
N ASP A 461 -3.90 21.01 -25.88
CA ASP A 461 -2.87 20.28 -26.59
C ASP A 461 -3.25 18.82 -26.93
N LEU A 462 -4.54 18.47 -26.84
CA LEU A 462 -5.06 17.12 -27.07
C LEU A 462 -4.59 16.52 -28.41
N ILE A 463 -4.58 17.32 -29.48
CA ILE A 463 -4.15 16.88 -30.83
C ILE A 463 -2.68 16.44 -30.84
N LYS A 464 -1.84 17.08 -30.02
CA LYS A 464 -0.41 16.75 -29.93
C LYS A 464 -0.16 15.52 -29.07
N THR A 465 -1.04 15.25 -28.12
CA THR A 465 -0.77 14.34 -26.99
C THR A 465 -1.54 13.04 -27.08
N VAL A 466 -2.66 12.99 -27.79
CA VAL A 466 -3.44 11.77 -27.97
C VAL A 466 -2.95 10.99 -29.19
N THR A 467 -2.62 9.73 -28.97
CA THR A 467 -2.37 8.76 -30.02
C THR A 467 -3.52 7.76 -30.09
N PHE A 468 -3.75 7.19 -31.28
CA PHE A 468 -4.69 6.10 -31.49
C PHE A 468 -3.89 4.86 -31.91
N PRO A 469 -3.41 4.04 -30.95
CA PRO A 469 -2.78 2.77 -31.29
C PRO A 469 -3.80 1.88 -32.04
N ASP A 470 -3.32 1.13 -33.03
CA ASP A 470 -4.14 0.37 -33.98
C ASP A 470 -5.32 -0.36 -33.32
N LEU A 471 -6.55 0.05 -33.68
CA LEU A 471 -7.84 -0.58 -33.36
C LEU A 471 -8.36 -0.55 -31.89
N GLY A 472 -8.00 0.42 -31.04
CA GLY A 472 -8.81 0.63 -29.84
C GLY A 472 -8.30 1.58 -28.76
N LYS A 473 -9.18 2.54 -28.42
CA LYS A 473 -9.10 3.55 -27.35
C LYS A 473 -7.98 4.61 -27.52
N PRO A 474 -8.32 5.91 -27.44
CA PRO A 474 -7.30 6.96 -27.40
C PRO A 474 -6.38 6.75 -26.19
N SER A 475 -5.08 6.95 -26.39
CA SER A 475 -4.07 6.88 -25.33
C SER A 475 -3.26 8.17 -25.27
N ILE A 476 -2.92 8.62 -24.05
CA ILE A 476 -2.07 9.79 -23.87
C ILE A 476 -0.60 9.38 -24.08
N ASN A 477 0.07 10.02 -25.02
CA ASN A 477 1.50 9.95 -25.20
C ASN A 477 2.18 10.96 -24.25
N PHE A 478 2.62 10.46 -23.09
CA PHE A 478 3.28 11.29 -22.09
C PHE A 478 4.53 12.01 -22.61
N SER A 479 5.32 11.39 -23.50
CA SER A 479 6.50 12.04 -24.08
C SER A 479 6.13 13.24 -24.96
N ALA A 480 5.05 13.11 -25.74
CA ALA A 480 4.49 14.23 -26.48
C ALA A 480 3.94 15.31 -25.54
N GLY A 481 3.38 14.89 -24.39
CA GLY A 481 2.95 15.80 -23.33
C GLY A 481 4.08 16.62 -22.71
N LEU A 482 5.20 15.99 -22.36
CA LEU A 482 6.38 16.70 -21.85
C LEU A 482 6.98 17.64 -22.90
N ARG A 483 6.94 17.24 -24.18
CA ARG A 483 7.37 18.13 -25.28
C ARG A 483 6.46 19.36 -25.38
N SER A 484 5.14 19.16 -25.36
CA SER A 484 4.16 20.26 -25.36
C SER A 484 4.36 21.22 -24.18
N GLN A 485 4.68 20.67 -22.99
CA GLN A 485 5.05 21.48 -21.82
C GLN A 485 6.26 22.39 -22.07
N LEU A 486 7.30 21.87 -22.72
CA LEU A 486 8.50 22.64 -23.06
C LEU A 486 8.28 23.67 -24.18
N GLU A 487 7.38 23.39 -25.12
CA GLU A 487 6.97 24.36 -26.13
C GLU A 487 6.27 25.57 -25.50
N HIS A 488 5.46 25.34 -24.46
CA HIS A 488 4.77 26.38 -23.71
C HIS A 488 5.72 27.11 -22.75
N ASN A 489 6.49 26.36 -21.95
CA ASN A 489 7.45 26.88 -20.98
C ASN A 489 8.77 26.11 -21.06
N ASN A 490 9.73 26.64 -21.82
CA ASN A 490 11.05 26.05 -21.99
C ASN A 490 11.93 26.05 -20.73
N ARG A 491 11.48 26.72 -19.65
CA ARG A 491 12.11 26.69 -18.32
C ARG A 491 11.48 25.66 -17.38
N ASN A 492 10.58 24.80 -17.86
CA ASN A 492 10.07 23.68 -17.09
C ASN A 492 11.14 22.59 -16.96
N ARG A 493 11.93 22.67 -15.90
CA ARG A 493 13.06 21.75 -15.62
C ARG A 493 12.62 20.29 -15.54
N MET A 494 11.49 20.01 -14.90
CA MET A 494 10.99 18.63 -14.78
C MET A 494 10.63 18.05 -16.14
N ALA A 495 9.92 18.82 -16.98
CA ALA A 495 9.59 18.38 -18.32
C ALA A 495 10.85 18.12 -19.17
N PHE A 496 11.86 18.99 -19.06
CA PHE A 496 13.17 18.81 -19.71
C PHE A 496 13.88 17.55 -19.25
N GLU A 497 14.11 17.38 -17.95
CA GLU A 497 14.90 16.25 -17.44
C GLU A 497 14.21 14.91 -17.72
N TYR A 498 12.89 14.82 -17.51
CA TYR A 498 12.16 13.57 -17.79
C TYR A 498 12.10 13.24 -19.28
N LEU A 499 12.00 14.24 -20.15
CA LEU A 499 12.02 14.01 -21.59
C LEU A 499 13.41 13.59 -22.07
N MET A 500 14.47 14.21 -21.54
CA MET A 500 15.86 13.79 -21.75
C MET A 500 16.07 12.35 -21.28
N THR A 501 15.61 11.99 -20.08
CA THR A 501 15.66 10.62 -19.55
C THR A 501 14.97 9.64 -20.50
N GLN A 502 13.77 9.95 -20.97
CA GLN A 502 13.06 9.09 -21.93
C GLN A 502 13.86 8.90 -23.24
N TYR A 503 14.49 9.96 -23.77
CA TYR A 503 15.30 9.85 -24.98
C TYR A 503 16.58 9.07 -24.78
N LEU A 504 17.23 9.20 -23.62
CA LEU A 504 18.40 8.39 -23.28
C LEU A 504 18.05 6.90 -23.21
N LEU A 505 16.99 6.56 -22.47
CA LEU A 505 16.54 5.17 -22.30
C LEU A 505 16.02 4.55 -23.60
N THR A 506 15.48 5.35 -24.52
CA THR A 506 15.05 4.85 -25.85
C THR A 506 16.18 4.88 -26.89
N GLY A 507 17.37 5.36 -26.54
CA GLY A 507 18.52 5.49 -27.45
C GLY A 507 18.31 6.54 -28.54
N ASN A 508 17.38 7.48 -28.36
CA ASN A 508 17.06 8.50 -29.37
C ASN A 508 18.03 9.69 -29.29
N LEU A 509 19.26 9.48 -29.75
CA LEU A 509 20.33 10.47 -29.71
C LEU A 509 20.00 11.77 -30.46
N TRP A 510 19.24 11.69 -31.55
CA TRP A 510 18.78 12.87 -32.30
C TRP A 510 17.86 13.76 -31.46
N ALA A 511 16.95 13.15 -30.69
CA ALA A 511 16.05 13.89 -29.82
C ALA A 511 16.77 14.46 -28.57
N VAL A 512 17.79 13.75 -28.07
CA VAL A 512 18.72 14.30 -27.06
C VAL A 512 19.42 15.54 -27.62
N ALA A 513 20.02 15.43 -28.80
CA ALA A 513 20.74 16.52 -29.47
C ALA A 513 19.85 17.74 -29.74
N SER A 514 18.57 17.55 -30.05
CA SER A 514 17.64 18.66 -30.26
C SER A 514 17.29 19.43 -28.98
N LEU A 515 17.28 18.76 -27.83
CA LEU A 515 16.97 19.38 -26.53
C LEU A 515 18.20 19.89 -25.80
N PHE A 516 19.38 19.34 -26.08
CA PHE A 516 20.62 19.69 -25.40
C PHE A 516 20.93 21.20 -25.34
N PRO A 517 20.63 22.04 -26.35
CA PRO A 517 20.84 23.49 -26.24
C PRO A 517 20.04 24.17 -25.12
N LEU A 518 19.00 23.53 -24.58
CA LEU A 518 18.24 24.04 -23.42
C LEU A 518 18.99 23.84 -22.10
N LEU A 519 20.05 23.02 -22.07
CA LEU A 519 20.81 22.69 -20.86
C LEU A 519 21.31 23.93 -20.12
N ASP A 520 21.77 24.94 -20.88
CA ASP A 520 22.30 26.20 -20.35
C ASP A 520 21.25 27.02 -19.58
N GLN A 521 19.96 26.75 -19.78
CA GLN A 521 18.87 27.46 -19.10
C GLN A 521 18.70 27.04 -17.64
N PHE A 522 19.19 25.86 -17.26
CA PHE A 522 18.92 25.23 -15.97
C PHE A 522 20.10 25.28 -14.99
N SER A 523 21.22 25.90 -15.37
CA SER A 523 22.40 26.12 -14.51
C SER A 523 22.91 24.83 -13.84
N TYR A 524 23.03 23.75 -14.61
CA TYR A 524 23.58 22.49 -14.10
C TYR A 524 25.06 22.65 -13.68
N GLU A 525 25.40 22.11 -12.50
CA GLU A 525 26.80 21.97 -12.09
C GLU A 525 27.49 20.83 -12.85
N ASP A 526 26.78 19.73 -13.09
CA ASP A 526 27.25 18.57 -13.84
C ASP A 526 26.05 17.82 -14.47
N ALA A 527 26.18 17.40 -15.73
CA ALA A 527 25.16 16.65 -16.48
C ALA A 527 25.80 15.57 -17.35
N PRO A 528 26.60 14.66 -16.77
CA PRO A 528 27.50 13.79 -17.51
C PRO A 528 26.71 12.84 -18.41
N LEU A 529 25.53 12.34 -18.00
CA LEU A 529 24.76 11.42 -18.84
C LEU A 529 24.28 12.08 -20.14
N TYR A 530 24.02 13.39 -20.10
CA TYR A 530 23.58 14.14 -21.27
C TYR A 530 24.76 14.43 -22.20
N GLU A 531 25.89 14.86 -21.64
CA GLU A 531 27.13 15.08 -22.40
C GLU A 531 27.66 13.78 -23.03
N GLU A 532 27.64 12.67 -22.29
CA GLU A 532 28.05 11.35 -22.79
C GLU A 532 27.22 10.95 -24.01
N ALA A 533 25.91 11.18 -24.00
CA ALA A 533 25.03 10.94 -25.14
C ALA A 533 25.36 11.83 -26.36
N ILE A 534 25.69 13.10 -26.13
CA ILE A 534 26.12 14.02 -27.19
C ILE A 534 27.45 13.60 -27.81
N LEU A 535 28.40 13.11 -27.01
CA LEU A 535 29.66 12.59 -27.54
C LEU A 535 29.45 11.35 -28.42
N ILE A 536 28.51 10.47 -28.06
CA ILE A 536 28.11 9.35 -28.93
C ILE A 536 27.46 9.87 -30.22
N PHE A 537 26.53 10.83 -30.12
CA PHE A 537 25.90 11.46 -31.28
C PHE A 537 26.94 12.04 -32.25
N GLY A 538 27.94 12.74 -31.72
CA GLY A 538 29.06 13.35 -32.46
C GLY A 538 29.91 12.35 -33.25
N ILE A 539 29.89 11.05 -32.94
CA ILE A 539 30.52 10.01 -33.78
C ILE A 539 29.84 9.95 -35.15
N THR A 540 28.51 10.04 -35.16
CA THR A 540 27.68 9.92 -36.37
C THR A 540 27.48 11.26 -37.07
N GLN A 541 27.60 12.37 -36.33
CA GLN A 541 27.41 13.74 -36.82
C GLN A 541 28.59 14.62 -36.39
N PRO A 542 29.81 14.39 -36.93
CA PRO A 542 31.00 15.13 -36.54
C PRO A 542 30.89 16.63 -36.82
N ASP A 543 30.17 17.01 -37.89
CA ASP A 543 29.97 18.42 -38.28
C ASP A 543 29.11 19.20 -37.26
N ALA A 544 28.38 18.51 -36.38
CA ALA A 544 27.62 19.14 -35.29
C ALA A 544 28.50 19.51 -34.08
N MET A 545 29.74 19.01 -34.03
CA MET A 545 30.68 19.25 -32.94
C MET A 545 31.72 20.29 -33.37
N THR A 546 31.97 21.28 -32.51
CA THR A 546 33.04 22.28 -32.75
C THR A 546 34.22 21.98 -31.83
N ILE A 547 35.41 21.80 -32.41
CA ILE A 547 36.65 21.58 -31.65
C ILE A 547 37.55 22.81 -31.82
N THR A 548 37.90 23.47 -30.72
CA THR A 548 38.80 24.62 -30.77
C THR A 548 40.26 24.18 -30.92
N PRO A 549 41.18 25.06 -31.37
CA PRO A 549 42.61 24.75 -31.41
C PRO A 549 43.21 24.40 -30.05
N ALA A 550 42.57 24.83 -28.95
CA ALA A 550 42.94 24.50 -27.58
C ALA A 550 42.48 23.09 -27.14
N GLY A 551 41.75 22.36 -27.99
CA GLY A 551 41.23 21.01 -27.71
C GLY A 551 39.90 20.99 -26.96
N GLU A 552 39.23 22.13 -26.82
CA GLU A 552 37.90 22.21 -26.21
C GLU A 552 36.84 21.74 -27.20
N VAL A 553 35.85 20.99 -26.72
CA VAL A 553 34.78 20.43 -27.55
C VAL A 553 33.46 21.10 -27.17
N TYR A 554 32.72 21.57 -28.18
CA TYR A 554 31.45 22.25 -28.04
C TYR A 554 30.36 21.55 -28.85
N PHE A 555 29.15 21.53 -28.31
CA PHE A 555 27.92 21.24 -29.05
C PHE A 555 27.01 22.47 -28.99
N GLY A 556 26.79 23.10 -30.13
CA GLY A 556 26.21 24.45 -30.16
C GLY A 556 27.09 25.42 -29.38
N ASN A 557 26.52 26.05 -28.35
CA ASN A 557 27.23 26.99 -27.47
C ASN A 557 27.75 26.35 -26.16
N HIS A 558 27.40 25.10 -25.91
CA HIS A 558 27.73 24.42 -24.65
C HIS A 558 29.09 23.72 -24.76
N GLN A 559 30.00 24.02 -23.82
CA GLN A 559 31.29 23.36 -23.71
C GLN A 559 31.12 22.02 -22.99
N ILE A 560 31.50 20.92 -23.63
CA ILE A 560 31.47 19.60 -23.00
C ILE A 560 32.56 19.51 -21.93
N ASN A 561 32.21 19.00 -20.75
CA ASN A 561 33.14 18.82 -19.65
C ASN A 561 34.39 18.00 -20.08
N PRO A 562 35.61 18.51 -19.84
CA PRO A 562 36.85 17.79 -20.16
C PRO A 562 36.92 16.38 -19.59
N ARG A 563 36.34 16.14 -18.39
CA ARG A 563 36.29 14.81 -17.77
C ARG A 563 35.44 13.85 -18.59
N THR A 564 34.32 14.30 -19.13
CA THR A 564 33.42 13.50 -19.97
C THR A 564 34.10 13.13 -21.30
N ILE A 565 34.88 14.05 -21.87
CA ILE A 565 35.71 13.80 -23.06
C ILE A 565 36.79 12.74 -22.78
N GLU A 566 37.49 12.83 -21.66
CA GLU A 566 38.51 11.84 -21.28
C GLU A 566 37.90 10.43 -21.16
N ARG A 567 36.75 10.30 -20.49
CA ARG A 567 35.99 9.05 -20.39
C ARG A 567 35.61 8.53 -21.77
N PHE A 568 35.09 9.38 -22.64
CA PHE A 568 34.71 9.02 -24.00
C PHE A 568 35.89 8.46 -24.81
N MET A 569 37.07 9.08 -24.72
CA MET A 569 38.28 8.60 -25.41
C MET A 569 38.72 7.23 -24.89
N ARG A 570 38.58 6.99 -23.58
CA ARG A 570 38.83 5.67 -22.98
C ARG A 570 37.82 4.62 -23.49
N VAL A 571 36.53 4.95 -23.53
CA VAL A 571 35.47 4.07 -24.06
C VAL A 571 35.70 3.76 -25.55
N LYS A 572 36.07 4.76 -26.36
CA LYS A 572 36.42 4.55 -27.77
C LYS A 572 37.58 3.55 -27.94
N THR A 573 38.58 3.60 -27.06
CA THR A 573 39.69 2.65 -27.06
C THR A 573 39.22 1.23 -26.74
N ILE A 574 38.32 1.08 -25.76
CA ILE A 574 37.71 -0.21 -25.39
C ILE A 574 36.94 -0.80 -26.57
N VAL A 575 36.01 -0.02 -27.16
CA VAL A 575 35.19 -0.46 -28.30
C VAL A 575 36.06 -0.85 -29.50
N THR A 576 37.12 -0.08 -29.78
CA THR A 576 38.05 -0.39 -30.88
C THR A 576 38.84 -1.68 -30.60
N HIS A 577 39.30 -1.88 -29.36
CA HIS A 577 40.07 -3.07 -28.97
C HIS A 577 39.27 -4.37 -29.17
N PHE A 578 37.97 -4.34 -28.87
CA PHE A 578 37.08 -5.50 -29.01
C PHE A 578 36.33 -5.56 -30.36
N GLY A 579 36.69 -4.72 -31.33
CA GLY A 579 36.15 -4.78 -32.68
C GLY A 579 34.69 -4.29 -32.83
N GLY A 580 34.22 -3.42 -31.95
CA GLY A 580 32.86 -2.84 -31.99
C GLY A 580 32.10 -2.99 -30.67
N PHE A 581 30.77 -2.82 -30.74
CA PHE A 581 29.87 -2.97 -29.59
C PHE A 581 29.63 -4.46 -29.28
N THR A 582 30.64 -5.12 -28.72
CA THR A 582 30.56 -6.54 -28.34
C THR A 582 30.23 -6.71 -26.85
N PRO A 583 29.74 -7.89 -26.41
CA PRO A 583 29.52 -8.16 -24.99
C PRO A 583 30.78 -7.96 -24.13
N GLN A 584 31.98 -8.19 -24.68
CA GLN A 584 33.25 -7.94 -23.99
C GLN A 584 33.53 -6.44 -23.82
N ALA A 585 33.22 -5.62 -24.84
CA ALA A 585 33.32 -4.17 -24.74
C ALA A 585 32.32 -3.62 -23.70
N ALA A 586 31.10 -4.13 -23.68
CA ALA A 586 30.08 -3.78 -22.70
C ALA A 586 30.55 -4.12 -21.27
N ALA A 587 31.02 -5.35 -21.03
CA ALA A 587 31.50 -5.78 -19.73
C ALA A 587 32.70 -4.98 -19.22
N GLN A 588 33.64 -4.63 -20.11
CA GLN A 588 34.79 -3.79 -19.74
C GLN A 588 34.36 -2.35 -19.44
N THR A 589 33.42 -1.80 -20.22
CA THR A 589 32.87 -0.46 -19.99
C THR A 589 32.12 -0.39 -18.67
N ALA A 590 31.27 -1.37 -18.35
CA ALA A 590 30.55 -1.47 -17.08
C ALA A 590 31.50 -1.51 -15.86
N LYS A 591 32.67 -2.15 -16.02
CA LYS A 591 33.69 -2.24 -14.98
C LYS A 591 34.40 -0.90 -14.73
N GLU A 592 34.70 -0.14 -15.79
CA GLU A 592 35.45 1.12 -15.68
C GLU A 592 34.55 2.34 -15.44
N PHE A 593 33.32 2.33 -15.96
CA PHE A 593 32.38 3.46 -15.93
C PHE A 593 30.96 3.01 -15.51
N PRO A 594 30.79 2.45 -14.30
CA PRO A 594 29.49 2.00 -13.83
C PRO A 594 28.50 3.17 -13.69
N GLY A 595 27.28 2.99 -14.16
CA GLY A 595 26.21 3.99 -14.16
C GLY A 595 26.40 5.11 -15.18
N SER A 596 27.29 4.94 -16.17
CA SER A 596 27.45 5.88 -17.29
C SER A 596 26.46 5.59 -18.42
N TYR A 597 26.17 6.60 -19.23
CA TYR A 597 25.40 6.40 -20.46
C TYR A 597 26.19 5.57 -21.48
N PHE A 598 27.53 5.63 -21.46
CA PHE A 598 28.37 4.76 -22.30
C PHE A 598 28.14 3.26 -22.00
N GLU A 599 28.11 2.89 -20.71
CA GLU A 599 27.79 1.53 -20.29
C GLU A 599 26.42 1.11 -20.81
N TYR A 600 25.40 1.93 -20.56
CA TYR A 600 24.02 1.64 -20.96
C TYR A 600 23.91 1.47 -22.48
N TYR A 601 24.39 2.44 -23.25
CA TYR A 601 24.29 2.46 -24.71
C TYR A 601 25.02 1.27 -25.34
N ILE A 602 26.25 0.99 -24.93
CA ILE A 602 27.04 -0.14 -25.46
C ILE A 602 26.41 -1.48 -25.07
N GLY A 603 25.87 -1.59 -23.85
CA GLY A 603 25.17 -2.79 -23.40
C GLY A 603 23.96 -3.12 -24.28
N VAL A 604 23.17 -2.10 -24.64
CA VAL A 604 22.02 -2.24 -25.56
C VAL A 604 22.47 -2.62 -26.97
N GLU A 605 23.46 -1.92 -27.53
CA GLU A 605 23.96 -2.20 -28.89
C GLU A 605 24.65 -3.57 -29.00
N ALA A 606 25.23 -4.09 -27.92
CA ALA A 606 25.82 -5.43 -27.84
C ALA A 606 24.78 -6.57 -27.77
N GLY A 607 23.49 -6.27 -27.89
CA GLY A 607 22.40 -7.24 -27.85
C GLY A 607 21.79 -7.46 -26.46
N GLY A 608 22.11 -6.61 -25.49
CA GLY A 608 21.39 -6.55 -24.22
C GLY A 608 19.95 -6.05 -24.41
N ALA A 609 19.04 -6.48 -23.53
CA ALA A 609 17.72 -5.87 -23.47
C ALA A 609 17.85 -4.39 -23.06
N ARG A 610 16.96 -3.54 -23.57
CA ARG A 610 16.85 -2.12 -23.18
C ARG A 610 16.27 -1.92 -21.78
N GLU A 611 15.78 -3.01 -21.16
CA GLU A 611 15.08 -3.09 -19.87
C GLU A 611 15.72 -4.14 -18.96
#